data_AF-A0A9D8KC18-F1
#
_entry.id   AF-A0A9D8KC18-F1
#
_cell.length_a   1.000
_cell.length_b   1.000
_cell.length_c   1.000
_cell.angle_alpha   90.00
_cell.angle_beta   90.00
_cell.angle_gamma   90.00
#
_symmetry.space_group_name_H-M   'P 1'
#
loop_
_entity.id
_entity.type
_entity.pdbx_description
1 polymer ?
#
loop_
_entity_poly.entity_id
_entity_poly.type
_entity_poly.pdbx_seq_one_letter_code
_entity_poly.pdbx_strand_id
1 'polypeptide(L)' 'MVEHTSAAPGWHPNLWHPTTQVALADPPLRVVAGRGVWLELDDGRELIDGISSWWVTLHGHGEPTI' A
#
# COMPACT_ATOMS: atom_id res chain seq x y z
N MET A 1 -23.67 19.90 -0.70
CA MET A 1 -22.55 19.66 0.22
C MET A 1 -22.56 18.17 0.51
N VAL A 2 -21.76 17.39 -0.20
CA VAL A 2 -21.68 15.94 0.01
C VAL A 2 -20.72 15.74 1.17
N GLU A 3 -21.20 15.22 2.29
CA GLU A 3 -20.34 14.87 3.41
C GLU A 3 -19.44 13.70 2.98
N HIS A 4 -18.12 13.94 2.99
CA HIS A 4 -17.14 12.88 2.88
C HIS A 4 -17.06 12.16 4.24
N THR A 5 -18.03 11.28 4.51
CA THR A 5 -17.93 10.30 5.59
C THR A 5 -16.63 9.52 5.39
N SER A 6 -15.77 9.48 6.42
CA SER A 6 -14.53 8.69 6.39
C SER A 6 -14.91 7.24 6.11
N ALA A 7 -14.61 6.75 4.92
CA ALA A 7 -15.00 5.41 4.50
C ALA A 7 -14.27 4.36 5.34
N ALA A 8 -15.02 3.34 5.78
CA ALA A 8 -14.49 2.10 6.32
C ALA A 8 -13.44 1.47 5.36
N PRO A 9 -12.52 0.61 5.84
CA PRO A 9 -11.41 0.07 5.04
C PRO A 9 -11.97 -0.66 3.82
N GLY A 10 -11.75 -0.08 2.64
CA GLY A 10 -12.36 -0.50 1.39
C GLY A 10 -11.77 0.24 0.20
N TRP A 11 -12.17 -0.16 -1.01
CA TRP A 11 -11.71 0.44 -2.27
C TRP A 11 -11.95 1.96 -2.30
N HIS A 12 -10.91 2.72 -2.63
CA HIS A 12 -11.08 4.13 -2.90
C HIS A 12 -11.83 4.31 -4.23
N PRO A 13 -12.94 5.09 -4.28
CA PRO A 13 -13.86 5.11 -5.42
C PRO A 13 -13.24 5.62 -6.72
N ASN A 14 -12.10 6.32 -6.62
CA ASN A 14 -11.41 6.92 -7.74
C ASN A 14 -9.99 6.37 -7.94
N LEU A 15 -9.63 5.24 -7.34
CA LEU A 15 -8.30 4.65 -7.47
C LEU A 15 -8.36 3.29 -8.17
N TRP A 16 -7.79 3.23 -9.37
CA TRP A 16 -7.64 1.98 -10.11
C TRP A 16 -6.26 1.38 -9.84
N HIS A 17 -6.23 0.16 -9.30
CA HIS A 17 -4.97 -0.53 -9.07
C HIS A 17 -4.48 -1.27 -10.32
N PRO A 18 -3.17 -1.25 -10.59
CA PRO A 18 -2.56 -2.01 -11.67
C PRO A 18 -3.01 -3.48 -11.65
N THR A 19 -3.28 -4.02 -12.83
CA THR A 19 -3.60 -5.45 -13.04
C THR A 19 -4.70 -6.01 -12.12
N THR A 20 -5.67 -5.19 -11.70
CA THR A 20 -6.71 -5.61 -10.75
C THR A 20 -8.11 -5.61 -11.39
N GLN A 21 -8.87 -6.68 -11.17
CA GLN A 21 -10.29 -6.72 -11.46
C GLN A 21 -11.09 -6.20 -10.26
N VAL A 22 -11.33 -4.88 -10.23
CA VAL A 22 -11.89 -4.15 -9.08
C VAL A 22 -13.27 -4.69 -8.65
N ALA A 23 -14.06 -5.24 -9.57
CA ALA A 23 -15.38 -5.77 -9.24
C ALA A 23 -15.36 -7.06 -8.40
N LEU A 24 -14.22 -7.80 -8.40
CA LEU A 24 -14.12 -9.12 -7.78
C LEU A 24 -12.98 -9.22 -6.75
N ALA A 25 -12.04 -8.29 -6.75
CA ALA A 25 -10.87 -8.33 -5.88
C ALA A 25 -11.16 -7.75 -4.49
N ASP A 26 -10.53 -8.34 -3.47
CA ASP A 26 -10.49 -7.75 -2.14
C ASP A 26 -9.77 -6.38 -2.17
N PRO A 27 -10.12 -5.44 -1.27
CA PRO A 27 -9.40 -4.18 -1.14
C PRO A 27 -7.90 -4.41 -0.91
N PRO A 28 -7.04 -3.54 -1.47
CA PRO A 28 -5.60 -3.66 -1.30
C PRO A 28 -5.21 -3.44 0.17
N LEU A 29 -4.18 -4.15 0.64
CA LEU A 29 -3.58 -3.89 1.94
C LEU A 29 -3.01 -2.47 1.99
N ARG A 30 -3.24 -1.77 3.10
CA ARG A 30 -2.80 -0.40 3.26
C ARG A 30 -1.46 -0.34 3.96
N VAL A 31 -0.41 -0.05 3.19
CA VAL A 31 0.93 0.24 3.72
C VAL A 31 0.97 1.68 4.22
N VAL A 32 1.46 1.90 5.44
CA VAL A 32 1.56 3.23 6.09
C VAL A 32 3.00 3.73 6.21
N ALA A 33 3.97 2.83 6.22
CA ALA A 33 5.39 3.17 6.25
C ALA A 33 6.25 2.06 5.63
N GLY A 34 7.51 2.37 5.32
CA GLY A 34 8.51 1.40 4.91
C GLY A 34 9.89 1.75 5.47
N ARG A 35 10.68 0.73 5.85
CA ARG A 35 12.04 0.88 6.40
C ARG A 35 12.91 -0.33 6.05
N GLY A 36 13.99 -0.11 5.31
CA GLY A 36 14.82 -1.19 4.80
C GLY A 36 13.98 -2.15 3.95
N VAL A 37 13.91 -3.42 4.33
CA VAL A 37 13.09 -4.43 3.62
C VAL A 37 11.65 -4.52 4.14
N TRP A 38 11.28 -3.75 5.16
CA TRP A 38 9.99 -3.88 5.83
C TRP A 38 8.95 -2.89 5.30
N LEU A 39 7.71 -3.36 5.14
CA LEU A 39 6.50 -2.57 4.93
C LEU A 39 5.61 -2.70 6.16
N GLU A 40 5.21 -1.58 6.74
CA GLU A 40 4.28 -1.52 7.88
C GLU A 40 2.86 -1.32 7.35
N LEU A 41 1.93 -2.18 7.75
CA LEU A 41 0.51 -2.07 7.46
C LEU A 41 -0.21 -1.21 8.51
N ASP A 42 -1.38 -0.68 8.15
CA ASP A 42 -2.21 0.12 9.06
C ASP A 42 -2.76 -0.65 10.28
N ASP A 43 -2.74 -1.98 10.23
CA ASP A 43 -3.08 -2.87 11.34
C ASP A 43 -1.88 -3.25 12.22
N GLY A 44 -0.70 -2.69 11.95
CA GLY A 44 0.54 -2.90 12.71
C GLY A 44 1.33 -4.15 12.31
N ARG A 45 0.88 -4.94 11.34
CA ARG A 45 1.70 -6.03 10.78
C ARG A 45 2.86 -5.48 9.97
N GLU A 46 3.99 -6.18 10.03
CA GLU A 46 5.15 -5.93 9.15
C GLU A 46 5.27 -7.04 8.10
N LEU A 47 5.48 -6.64 6.84
CA LEU A 47 5.73 -7.53 5.71
C LEU A 47 7.15 -7.32 5.18
N ILE A 48 7.80 -8.37 4.70
CA ILE A 48 9.04 -8.23 3.91
C ILE A 48 8.65 -7.86 2.47
N ASP A 49 9.18 -6.78 1.93
CA ASP A 49 9.11 -6.46 0.49
C ASP A 49 9.99 -7.44 -0.30
N GLY A 50 9.40 -8.58 -0.67
CA GLY A 50 10.08 -9.63 -1.41
C GLY A 50 10.25 -9.36 -2.91
N ILE A 51 9.71 -8.26 -3.44
CA ILE A 51 9.75 -7.94 -4.88
C ILE A 51 10.43 -6.60 -5.18
N SER A 52 10.95 -5.93 -4.16
CA SER A 52 11.57 -4.60 -4.26
C SER A 52 10.67 -3.60 -5.01
N SER A 53 9.37 -3.60 -4.70
CA SER A 53 8.36 -2.73 -5.30
C SER A 53 8.43 -2.70 -6.84
N TRP A 54 8.37 -3.87 -7.47
CA TRP A 54 8.67 -4.08 -8.89
C TRP A 54 10.11 -3.79 -9.26
N TRP A 55 11.04 -4.41 -8.53
CA TRP A 55 12.47 -4.47 -8.85
C TRP A 55 13.24 -3.14 -8.79
N VAL A 56 12.59 -2.04 -8.38
CA VAL A 56 13.20 -0.70 -8.39
C VAL A 56 13.73 -0.24 -7.04
N THR A 57 13.24 -0.80 -5.93
CA THR A 57 13.67 -0.42 -4.57
C THR A 57 14.92 -1.20 -4.16
N LEU A 58 16.06 -0.87 -4.77
CA LEU A 58 17.33 -1.57 -4.59
C LEU A 58 17.96 -1.37 -3.20
N HIS A 59 17.80 -0.18 -2.63
CA HIS A 59 18.40 0.21 -1.35
C HIS A 59 17.47 0.03 -0.15
N GLY A 60 16.29 -0.56 -0.37
CA GLY A 60 15.23 -0.60 0.63
C GLY A 60 14.47 0.72 0.75
N HIS A 61 13.44 0.70 1.58
CA HIS A 61 12.57 1.85 1.84
C HIS A 61 13.15 2.76 2.91
N GLY A 62 13.01 4.09 2.73
CA GLY A 62 13.44 5.07 3.73
C GLY A 62 14.96 5.14 3.95
N GLU A 63 15.75 4.84 2.92
CA GLU A 63 17.21 4.93 2.97
C GLU A 63 17.66 6.39 3.22
N PRO A 64 18.35 6.70 4.34
CA PRO A 64 18.64 8.09 4.75
C PRO A 64 19.51 8.90 3.79
N THR A 65 20.18 8.23 2.86
CA THR A 65 21.10 8.87 1.90
C THR A 65 20.44 9.26 0.56
N ILE A 66 19.15 8.93 0.36
CA ILE A 66 18.36 9.20 -0.86
C ILE A 66 17.28 10.24 -0.56
#